data_AF-A0A8S1SMI2-F1
#
_entry.id   AF-A0A8S1SMI2-F1
#
_cell.length_a   1.000
_cell.length_b   1.000
_cell.length_c   1.000
_cell.angle_alpha   90.00
_cell.angle_beta   90.00
_cell.angle_gamma   90.00
#
_symmetry.space_group_name_H-M   'P 1'
#
loop_
_entity.id
_entity.type
_entity.pdbx_description
1 polymer ?
#
loop_
_entity_poly.entity_id
_entity_poly.type
_entity_poly.pdbx_seq_one_letter_code
_entity_poly.pdbx_strand_id
1 'polypeptide(L)'
;MILDQHQSSNYSQIQSQQYHSKSRQIETEEQIVKFTIRQDFLNLLAIAADYQAGLNLQGSQKNMEQIITMLHNKLILQVNLSSSIHLDQQQQCKNSPQLNETLIKEKRDVENFLKSIIKEKKFAPQIEKHLKSYLDNCLNDYPRLVNDPLNPVKNKAEFNQETIQKLFCSISQTDQKYSDIQRGKVQAKELSQSDIDKHIEERLHAAHHKLQDRQERGCNICQLI
;
A
#
# COMPACT_ATOMS: atom_id res chain seq x y z
N MET A 1 21.02 46.72 -45.75
CA MET A 1 20.04 45.67 -45.40
C MET A 1 20.82 44.39 -45.12
N ILE A 2 21.12 44.12 -43.85
CA ILE A 2 21.71 42.84 -43.43
C ILE A 2 20.63 42.18 -42.58
N LEU A 3 20.21 41.01 -43.06
CA LEU A 3 19.06 40.26 -42.59
C LEU A 3 19.26 39.72 -41.18
N ASP A 4 18.21 39.90 -40.39
CA ASP A 4 17.84 39.10 -39.23
C ASP A 4 17.88 37.59 -39.55
N GLN A 5 18.87 36.86 -39.04
CA GLN A 5 18.89 35.40 -39.17
C GLN A 5 19.45 34.62 -37.96
N HIS A 6 19.57 35.24 -36.78
CA HIS A 6 20.15 34.56 -35.60
C HIS A 6 19.22 34.44 -34.37
N GLN A 7 17.94 34.80 -34.45
CA GLN A 7 17.03 34.70 -33.30
C GLN A 7 16.14 33.44 -33.27
N SER A 8 16.05 32.64 -34.34
CA SER A 8 15.14 31.47 -34.39
C SER A 8 15.70 30.17 -33.78
N SER A 9 17.02 30.05 -33.60
CA SER A 9 17.67 28.81 -33.12
C SER A 9 17.71 28.66 -31.60
N ASN A 10 17.70 29.76 -30.84
CA ASN A 10 17.72 29.71 -29.37
C ASN A 10 16.34 29.42 -28.76
N TYR A 11 15.26 29.91 -29.39
CA TYR A 11 13.89 29.66 -28.89
C TYR A 11 13.47 28.19 -29.02
N SER A 12 13.91 27.49 -30.07
CA SER A 12 13.61 26.06 -30.28
C SER A 12 14.38 25.13 -29.34
N GLN A 13 15.60 25.51 -28.92
CA GLN A 13 16.37 24.77 -27.92
C GLN A 13 15.84 24.96 -26.49
N ILE A 14 15.42 26.17 -26.12
CA ILE A 14 14.82 26.44 -24.80
C ILE A 14 13.45 25.77 -24.67
N GLN A 15 12.63 25.79 -25.73
CA GLN A 15 11.34 25.10 -25.75
C GLN A 15 11.51 23.58 -25.66
N SER A 16 12.42 22.98 -26.44
CA SER A 16 12.65 21.53 -26.37
C SER A 16 13.16 21.08 -24.99
N GLN A 17 14.04 21.85 -24.34
CA GLN A 17 14.47 21.58 -22.95
C GLN A 17 13.34 21.70 -21.92
N GLN A 18 12.47 22.71 -22.04
CA GLN A 18 11.30 22.84 -21.17
C GLN A 18 10.23 21.76 -21.40
N TYR A 19 10.06 21.28 -22.63
CA TYR A 19 9.18 20.15 -22.93
C TYR A 19 9.75 18.84 -22.35
N HIS A 20 11.05 18.61 -22.47
CA HIS A 20 11.69 17.41 -21.90
C HIS A 20 11.66 17.39 -20.36
N SER A 21 11.81 18.54 -19.69
CA SER A 21 11.70 18.60 -18.23
C SER A 21 10.27 18.38 -17.73
N LYS A 22 9.26 18.94 -18.41
CA LYS A 22 7.84 18.69 -18.10
C LYS A 22 7.44 17.23 -18.34
N SER A 23 7.86 16.62 -19.45
CA SER A 23 7.58 15.21 -19.75
C SER A 23 8.14 14.28 -18.67
N ARG A 24 9.41 14.48 -18.28
CA ARG A 24 10.04 13.68 -17.21
C ARG A 24 9.36 13.83 -15.87
N GLN A 25 8.91 15.05 -15.53
CA GLN A 25 8.19 15.29 -14.29
C GLN A 25 6.87 14.50 -14.25
N ILE A 26 6.10 14.54 -15.34
CA ILE A 26 4.83 13.81 -15.46
C ILE A 26 5.09 12.30 -15.38
N GLU A 27 6.09 11.78 -16.09
CA GLU A 27 6.48 10.36 -16.01
C GLU A 27 6.84 9.94 -14.58
N THR A 28 7.57 10.76 -13.84
CA THR A 28 7.88 10.51 -12.42
C THR A 28 6.63 10.52 -11.55
N GLU A 29 5.74 11.48 -11.74
CA GLU A 29 4.48 11.58 -11.00
C GLU A 29 3.57 10.37 -11.28
N GLU A 30 3.52 9.87 -12.52
CA GLU A 30 2.81 8.63 -12.86
C GLU A 30 3.39 7.42 -12.12
N GLN A 31 4.72 7.30 -12.02
CA GLN A 31 5.34 6.20 -11.28
C GLN A 31 5.03 6.28 -9.78
N ILE A 32 4.92 7.49 -9.22
CA ILE A 32 4.50 7.69 -7.84
C ILE A 32 3.05 7.22 -7.66
N VAL A 33 2.12 7.62 -8.53
CA VAL A 33 0.72 7.19 -8.48
C VAL A 33 0.63 5.65 -8.52
N LYS A 34 1.30 5.01 -9.48
CA LYS A 34 1.36 3.55 -9.60
C LYS A 34 1.90 2.89 -8.34
N PHE A 35 3.02 3.40 -7.81
CA PHE A 35 3.65 2.85 -6.62
C PHE A 35 2.73 2.91 -5.40
N THR A 36 2.12 4.08 -5.13
CA THR A 36 1.28 4.28 -3.95
C THR A 36 0.05 3.36 -3.98
N ILE A 37 -0.66 3.26 -5.10
CA ILE A 37 -1.85 2.40 -5.24
C ILE A 37 -1.47 0.92 -5.03
N ARG A 38 -0.41 0.46 -5.71
CA ARG A 38 0.02 -0.94 -5.65
C ARG A 38 0.58 -1.33 -4.28
N GLN A 39 1.37 -0.46 -3.66
CA GLN A 39 1.96 -0.73 -2.34
C GLN A 39 0.90 -0.75 -1.24
N ASP A 40 -0.07 0.16 -1.28
CA ASP A 40 -1.22 0.17 -0.39
C ASP A 40 -2.03 -1.14 -0.50
N PHE A 41 -2.32 -1.59 -1.72
CA PHE A 41 -2.98 -2.87 -1.96
C PHE A 41 -2.19 -4.08 -1.43
N LEU A 42 -0.88 -4.15 -1.70
CA LEU A 42 -0.04 -5.25 -1.20
C LEU A 42 0.06 -5.27 0.33
N ASN A 43 0.01 -4.10 0.99
CA ASN A 43 -0.02 -4.00 2.44
C ASN A 43 -1.34 -4.54 3.01
N LEU A 44 -2.48 -4.18 2.40
CA LEU A 44 -3.78 -4.73 2.75
C LEU A 44 -3.78 -6.26 2.68
N LEU A 45 -3.29 -6.82 1.58
CA LEU A 45 -3.25 -8.28 1.39
C LEU A 45 -2.31 -8.96 2.40
N ALA A 46 -1.17 -8.35 2.71
CA ALA A 46 -0.25 -8.89 3.71
C ALA A 46 -0.91 -8.96 5.10
N ILE A 47 -1.62 -7.91 5.50
CA ILE A 47 -2.31 -7.88 6.80
C ILE A 47 -3.48 -8.87 6.81
N ALA A 48 -4.23 -8.98 5.71
CA ALA A 48 -5.30 -9.97 5.56
C ALA A 48 -4.77 -11.41 5.67
N ALA A 49 -3.65 -11.71 5.01
CA ALA A 49 -2.95 -13.00 5.09
C ALA A 49 -2.46 -13.30 6.52
N ASP A 50 -1.80 -12.33 7.16
CA ASP A 50 -1.34 -12.49 8.55
C ASP A 50 -2.54 -12.76 9.50
N TYR A 51 -3.65 -12.05 9.30
CA TYR A 51 -4.87 -12.27 10.08
C TYR A 51 -5.46 -13.66 9.84
N GLN A 52 -5.53 -14.11 8.58
CA GLN A 52 -5.99 -15.46 8.24
C GLN A 52 -5.12 -16.54 8.90
N ALA A 53 -3.79 -16.39 8.86
CA ALA A 53 -2.86 -17.31 9.52
C ALA A 53 -3.11 -17.34 11.04
N GLY A 54 -3.41 -16.19 11.65
CA GLY A 54 -3.79 -16.11 13.06
C GLY A 54 -5.09 -16.86 13.37
N LEU A 55 -6.12 -16.71 12.54
CA LEU A 55 -7.39 -17.43 12.69
C LEU A 55 -7.20 -18.94 12.56
N ASN A 56 -6.33 -19.39 11.64
CA ASN A 56 -6.02 -20.82 11.46
C ASN A 56 -5.33 -21.46 12.69
N LEU A 57 -4.77 -20.65 13.59
CA LEU A 57 -4.14 -21.10 14.84
C LEU A 57 -5.00 -20.82 16.09
N GLN A 58 -6.23 -20.32 15.91
CA GLN A 58 -7.13 -20.01 17.02
C GLN A 58 -7.51 -21.28 17.80
N GLY A 59 -7.46 -21.20 19.14
CA GLY A 59 -7.76 -22.33 20.03
C GLY A 59 -6.56 -23.23 20.32
N SER A 60 -5.46 -23.06 19.60
CA SER A 60 -4.25 -23.89 19.75
C SER A 60 -3.30 -23.39 20.85
N GLN A 61 -3.44 -22.13 21.32
CA GLN A 61 -2.40 -21.45 22.09
C GLN A 61 -2.91 -20.39 23.09
N LYS A 62 -2.13 -20.14 24.17
CA LYS A 62 -2.31 -19.03 25.12
C LYS A 62 -2.07 -17.68 24.41
N ASN A 63 -2.84 -16.66 24.77
CA ASN A 63 -2.77 -15.28 24.22
C ASN A 63 -3.15 -15.12 22.74
N MET A 64 -3.52 -16.19 22.03
CA MET A 64 -3.84 -16.11 20.60
C MET A 64 -5.02 -15.20 20.30
N GLU A 65 -6.00 -15.14 21.20
CA GLU A 65 -7.13 -14.21 21.12
C GLU A 65 -6.67 -12.75 21.04
N GLN A 66 -5.67 -12.34 21.83
CA GLN A 66 -5.15 -10.97 21.78
C GLN A 66 -4.42 -10.68 20.47
N ILE A 67 -3.63 -11.64 19.98
CA ILE A 67 -2.93 -11.52 18.70
C ILE A 67 -3.94 -11.37 17.55
N ILE A 68 -5.00 -12.17 17.57
CA ILE A 68 -6.12 -12.08 16.63
C ILE A 68 -6.77 -10.71 16.67
N THR A 69 -7.07 -10.18 17.86
CA THR A 69 -7.64 -8.83 18.01
C THR A 69 -6.69 -7.75 17.46
N MET A 70 -5.38 -7.88 17.70
CA MET A 70 -4.40 -6.94 17.15
C MET A 70 -4.30 -7.01 15.63
N LEU A 71 -4.32 -8.20 15.04
CA LEU A 71 -4.31 -8.40 13.59
C LEU A 71 -5.58 -7.84 12.93
N HIS A 72 -6.73 -8.05 13.57
CA HIS A 72 -7.99 -7.45 13.13
C HIS A 72 -7.92 -5.91 13.19
N ASN A 73 -7.43 -5.34 14.29
CA ASN A 73 -7.24 -3.89 14.41
C ASN A 73 -6.27 -3.34 13.36
N LYS A 74 -5.20 -4.07 13.02
CA LYS A 74 -4.30 -3.68 11.92
C LYS A 74 -5.03 -3.62 10.58
N LEU A 75 -5.92 -4.58 10.30
CA LEU A 75 -6.70 -4.57 9.07
C LEU A 75 -7.68 -3.39 9.01
N ILE A 76 -8.36 -3.09 10.14
CA ILE A 76 -9.24 -1.91 10.26
C ILE A 76 -8.44 -0.62 10.01
N LEU A 77 -7.30 -0.48 10.68
CA LEU A 77 -6.43 0.69 10.52
C LEU A 77 -5.93 0.85 9.10
N GLN A 78 -5.58 -0.25 8.43
CA GLN A 78 -5.16 -0.22 7.04
C GLN A 78 -6.28 0.31 6.14
N VAL A 79 -7.51 -0.18 6.27
CA VAL A 79 -8.64 0.31 5.46
C VAL A 79 -8.94 1.78 5.75
N ASN A 80 -8.94 2.20 7.02
CA ASN A 80 -9.12 3.60 7.39
C ASN A 80 -8.03 4.49 6.74
N LEU A 81 -6.76 4.08 6.82
CA LEU A 81 -5.63 4.79 6.22
C LEU A 81 -5.74 4.84 4.69
N SER A 82 -6.01 3.70 4.06
CA SER A 82 -6.17 3.62 2.60
C SER A 82 -7.26 4.58 2.11
N SER A 83 -8.38 4.69 2.83
CA SER A 83 -9.45 5.61 2.43
C SER A 83 -8.97 7.07 2.32
N SER A 84 -8.09 7.51 3.22
CA SER A 84 -7.47 8.83 3.19
C SER A 84 -6.45 8.95 2.07
N ILE A 85 -5.58 7.95 1.89
CA ILE A 85 -4.57 7.94 0.81
C ILE A 85 -5.24 8.08 -0.56
N HIS A 86 -6.26 7.27 -0.85
CA HIS A 86 -6.94 7.28 -2.14
C HIS A 86 -7.73 8.57 -2.37
N LEU A 87 -8.27 9.17 -1.31
CA LEU A 87 -8.93 10.47 -1.38
C LEU A 87 -7.92 11.59 -1.71
N ASP A 88 -6.78 11.61 -1.03
CA ASP A 88 -5.72 12.59 -1.26
C ASP A 88 -5.15 12.46 -2.67
N GLN A 89 -4.91 11.24 -3.15
CA GLN A 89 -4.46 11.00 -4.53
C GLN A 89 -5.48 11.49 -5.56
N GLN A 90 -6.78 11.29 -5.31
CA GLN A 90 -7.83 11.80 -6.20
C GLN A 90 -7.79 13.32 -6.30
N GLN A 91 -7.51 14.02 -5.19
CA GLN A 91 -7.38 15.48 -5.18
C GLN A 91 -6.11 15.94 -5.91
N GLN A 92 -4.99 15.28 -5.68
CA GLN A 92 -3.70 15.60 -6.32
C GLN A 92 -3.76 15.41 -7.83
N CYS A 93 -4.40 14.34 -8.32
CA CYS A 93 -4.47 14.03 -9.74
C CYS A 93 -5.56 14.81 -10.49
N LYS A 94 -6.52 15.45 -9.79
CA LYS A 94 -7.73 16.05 -10.38
C LYS A 94 -7.45 17.02 -11.53
N ASN A 95 -6.37 17.79 -11.44
CA ASN A 95 -6.06 18.85 -12.41
C ASN A 95 -5.12 18.39 -13.54
N SER A 96 -4.66 17.14 -13.52
CA SER A 96 -3.80 16.56 -14.56
C SER A 96 -4.52 15.38 -15.22
N PRO A 97 -5.00 15.52 -16.48
CA PRO A 97 -5.72 14.45 -17.17
C PRO A 97 -4.94 13.14 -17.24
N GLN A 98 -3.62 13.21 -17.49
CA GLN A 98 -2.74 12.05 -17.61
C GLN A 98 -2.57 11.32 -16.25
N LEU A 99 -2.38 12.05 -15.17
CA LEU A 99 -2.28 11.45 -13.83
C LEU A 99 -3.62 10.86 -13.38
N ASN A 100 -4.73 11.53 -13.68
CA ASN A 100 -6.05 11.02 -13.36
C ASN A 100 -6.39 9.75 -14.15
N GLU A 101 -6.01 9.67 -15.44
CA GLU A 101 -6.15 8.44 -16.23
C GLU A 101 -5.30 7.31 -15.65
N THR A 102 -4.05 7.59 -15.29
CA THR A 102 -3.17 6.62 -14.61
C THR A 102 -3.79 6.14 -13.30
N LEU A 103 -4.28 7.04 -12.45
CA LEU A 103 -4.94 6.70 -11.19
C LEU A 103 -6.15 5.79 -11.40
N ILE A 104 -7.03 6.12 -12.34
CA ILE A 104 -8.23 5.32 -12.64
C ILE A 104 -7.83 3.93 -13.14
N LYS A 105 -6.84 3.84 -14.02
CA LYS A 105 -6.35 2.56 -14.54
C LYS A 105 -5.83 1.68 -13.41
N GLU A 106 -4.96 2.21 -12.57
CA GLU A 106 -4.36 1.45 -11.45
C GLU A 106 -5.41 1.02 -10.43
N LYS A 107 -6.39 1.87 -10.12
CA LYS A 107 -7.52 1.51 -9.26
C LYS A 107 -8.34 0.36 -9.83
N ARG A 108 -8.64 0.39 -11.14
CA ARG A 108 -9.39 -0.68 -11.82
C ARG A 108 -8.62 -2.00 -11.88
N ASP A 109 -7.31 -1.94 -12.12
CA ASP A 109 -6.47 -3.14 -12.11
C ASP A 109 -6.47 -3.80 -10.72
N VAL A 110 -6.29 -3.00 -9.66
CA VAL A 110 -6.40 -3.47 -8.27
C VAL A 110 -7.80 -3.99 -7.95
N GLU A 111 -8.85 -3.31 -8.41
CA GLU A 111 -10.25 -3.72 -8.23
C GLU A 111 -10.50 -5.11 -8.83
N ASN A 112 -9.98 -5.36 -10.04
CA ASN A 112 -10.10 -6.64 -10.71
C ASN A 112 -9.39 -7.76 -9.93
N PHE A 113 -8.16 -7.51 -9.49
CA PHE A 113 -7.44 -8.46 -8.64
C PHE A 113 -8.19 -8.75 -7.34
N LEU A 114 -8.68 -7.71 -6.66
CA LEU A 114 -9.39 -7.86 -5.40
C LEU A 114 -10.71 -8.62 -5.56
N LYS A 115 -11.46 -8.38 -6.63
CA LYS A 115 -12.65 -9.16 -6.99
C LYS A 115 -12.32 -10.63 -7.22
N SER A 116 -11.21 -10.93 -7.90
CA SER A 116 -10.73 -12.30 -8.09
C SER A 116 -10.43 -12.95 -6.74
N ILE A 117 -9.66 -12.27 -5.88
CA ILE A 117 -9.30 -12.76 -4.55
C ILE A 117 -10.53 -13.03 -3.70
N ILE A 118 -11.51 -12.12 -3.65
CA ILE A 118 -12.75 -12.32 -2.88
C ILE A 118 -13.57 -13.51 -3.41
N LYS A 119 -13.52 -13.77 -4.73
CA LYS A 119 -14.26 -14.88 -5.35
C LYS A 119 -13.54 -16.22 -5.22
N GLU A 120 -12.21 -16.23 -5.31
CA GLU A 120 -11.38 -17.43 -5.46
C GLU A 120 -10.69 -17.85 -4.17
N LYS A 121 -10.31 -16.89 -3.31
CA LYS A 121 -9.65 -17.14 -2.02
C LYS A 121 -10.63 -17.01 -0.87
N LYS A 122 -10.77 -18.10 -0.12
CA LYS A 122 -11.64 -18.19 1.06
C LYS A 122 -10.98 -17.55 2.29
N PHE A 123 -10.72 -16.25 2.22
CA PHE A 123 -10.46 -15.49 3.45
C PHE A 123 -11.66 -15.67 4.40
N ALA A 124 -11.42 -15.65 5.71
CA ALA A 124 -12.50 -15.75 6.67
C ALA A 124 -13.53 -14.60 6.45
N PRO A 125 -14.83 -14.81 6.71
CA PRO A 125 -15.87 -13.80 6.44
C PRO A 125 -15.58 -12.43 7.07
N GLN A 126 -14.97 -12.41 8.26
CA GLN A 126 -14.57 -11.16 8.91
C GLN A 126 -13.46 -10.40 8.18
N ILE A 127 -12.58 -11.08 7.46
CA ILE A 127 -11.52 -10.48 6.62
C ILE A 127 -12.15 -10.00 5.32
N GLU A 128 -12.98 -10.82 4.67
CA GLU A 128 -13.70 -10.45 3.45
C GLU A 128 -14.50 -9.16 3.62
N LYS A 129 -15.12 -8.93 4.78
CA LYS A 129 -15.82 -7.68 5.09
C LYS A 129 -14.92 -6.45 4.87
N HIS A 130 -13.68 -6.50 5.34
CA HIS A 130 -12.73 -5.38 5.21
C HIS A 130 -12.17 -5.26 3.80
N LEU A 131 -11.95 -6.38 3.12
CA LEU A 131 -11.57 -6.38 1.70
C LEU A 131 -12.67 -5.75 0.83
N LYS A 132 -13.94 -6.06 1.10
CA LYS A 132 -15.08 -5.41 0.46
C LYS A 132 -15.17 -3.92 0.82
N SER A 133 -14.93 -3.57 2.08
CA SER A 133 -14.88 -2.15 2.48
C SER A 133 -13.79 -1.37 1.73
N TYR A 134 -12.61 -1.96 1.51
CA TYR A 134 -11.56 -1.36 0.69
C TYR A 134 -12.00 -1.19 -0.78
N LEU A 135 -12.59 -2.23 -1.37
CA LEU A 135 -13.15 -2.19 -2.71
C LEU A 135 -14.16 -1.03 -2.86
N ASP A 136 -15.13 -0.97 -1.94
CA ASP A 136 -16.27 -0.06 -2.01
C ASP A 136 -15.96 1.38 -1.57
N ASN A 137 -14.90 1.61 -0.80
CA ASN A 137 -14.60 2.94 -0.26
C ASN A 137 -13.28 3.54 -0.75
N CYS A 138 -12.30 2.72 -1.16
CA CYS A 138 -10.98 3.21 -1.57
C CYS A 138 -10.82 3.23 -3.10
N LEU A 139 -11.25 2.17 -3.79
CA LEU A 139 -10.99 1.99 -5.23
C LEU A 139 -12.02 2.66 -6.15
N ASN A 140 -13.11 3.20 -5.60
CA ASN A 140 -14.11 3.92 -6.37
C ASN A 140 -13.57 5.24 -6.97
N ASP A 141 -14.23 5.70 -8.04
CA ASP A 141 -13.95 6.99 -8.69
C ASP A 141 -14.03 8.17 -7.70
N TYR A 142 -14.88 8.02 -6.67
CA TYR A 142 -15.01 8.95 -5.56
C TYR A 142 -14.78 8.21 -4.24
N PRO A 143 -13.53 8.10 -3.77
CA PRO A 143 -13.21 7.46 -2.50
C PRO A 143 -13.92 8.14 -1.32
N ARG A 144 -14.25 7.35 -0.30
CA ARG A 144 -14.96 7.81 0.90
C ARG A 144 -14.13 7.48 2.12
N LEU A 145 -14.06 8.42 3.06
CA LEU A 145 -13.38 8.20 4.33
C LEU A 145 -14.06 7.07 5.11
N VAL A 146 -13.24 6.15 5.60
CA VAL A 146 -13.65 5.06 6.49
C VAL A 146 -13.05 5.33 7.86
N ASN A 147 -13.89 5.24 8.90
CA ASN A 147 -13.51 5.47 10.29
C ASN A 147 -14.06 4.35 11.17
N ASP A 148 -13.72 3.12 10.82
CA ASP A 148 -14.16 1.96 11.58
C ASP A 148 -13.46 1.93 12.96
N PRO A 149 -14.20 1.66 14.04
CA PRO A 149 -13.64 1.68 15.39
C PRO A 149 -12.73 0.47 15.63
N LEU A 150 -11.70 0.68 16.47
CA LEU A 150 -10.80 -0.40 16.89
C LEU A 150 -11.42 -1.23 18.02
N ASN A 151 -11.14 -2.54 18.00
CA ASN A 151 -11.52 -3.43 19.07
C ASN A 151 -10.64 -3.18 20.31
N PRO A 152 -11.19 -3.27 21.52
CA PRO A 152 -10.41 -3.08 22.75
C PRO A 152 -9.32 -4.15 22.87
N VAL A 153 -8.11 -3.70 23.20
CA VAL A 153 -6.96 -4.57 23.51
C VAL A 153 -6.68 -4.53 25.01
N LYS A 154 -6.42 -5.70 25.61
CA LYS A 154 -6.13 -5.81 27.06
C LYS A 154 -4.78 -5.20 27.43
N ASN A 155 -3.81 -5.27 26.54
CA ASN A 155 -2.47 -4.72 26.73
C ASN A 155 -2.33 -3.44 25.91
N LYS A 156 -1.86 -2.37 26.55
CA LYS A 156 -1.50 -1.13 25.85
C LYS A 156 -0.19 -1.36 25.10
N ALA A 157 -0.09 -0.82 23.88
CA ALA A 157 1.17 -0.80 23.15
C ALA A 157 2.18 0.07 23.91
N GLU A 158 3.40 -0.44 24.06
CA GLU A 158 4.52 0.32 24.63
C GLU A 158 5.33 0.94 23.50
N PHE A 159 5.33 2.27 23.43
CA PHE A 159 6.18 3.03 22.50
C PHE A 159 7.57 3.25 23.12
N ASN A 160 8.28 2.16 23.35
CA ASN A 160 9.66 2.22 23.84
C ASN A 160 10.64 2.60 22.70
N GLN A 161 11.88 2.91 23.07
CA GLN A 161 12.91 3.38 22.13
C GLN A 161 13.16 2.40 20.97
N GLU A 162 13.12 1.08 21.24
CA GLU A 162 13.28 0.05 20.20
C GLU A 162 12.13 0.11 19.18
N THR A 163 10.88 0.23 19.66
CA THR A 163 9.69 0.36 18.81
C THR A 163 9.76 1.63 17.96
N ILE A 164 10.18 2.74 18.55
CA ILE A 164 10.38 4.02 17.85
C ILE A 164 11.47 3.90 16.78
N GLN A 165 12.59 3.24 17.06
CA GLN A 165 13.66 3.01 16.08
C GLN A 165 13.17 2.19 14.89
N LYS A 166 12.41 1.11 15.11
CA LYS A 166 11.81 0.30 14.03
C LYS A 166 10.86 1.13 13.17
N LEU A 167 10.05 1.99 13.78
CA LEU A 167 9.17 2.91 13.07
C LEU A 167 9.98 3.86 12.18
N PHE A 168 11.02 4.52 12.72
CA PHE A 168 11.86 5.42 11.94
C PHE A 168 12.57 4.71 10.78
N CYS A 169 13.11 3.51 11.01
CA CYS A 169 13.71 2.71 9.94
C CYS A 169 12.70 2.42 8.82
N SER A 170 11.45 2.08 9.15
CA SER A 170 10.40 1.79 8.18
C SER A 170 9.98 3.04 7.38
N ILE A 171 9.91 4.19 8.05
CA ILE A 171 9.65 5.49 7.41
C ILE A 171 10.79 5.81 6.43
N SER A 172 12.05 5.74 6.88
CA SER A 172 13.22 6.04 6.03
C SER A 172 13.31 5.11 4.81
N GLN A 173 12.94 3.84 4.95
CA GLN A 173 12.89 2.91 3.81
C GLN A 173 11.82 3.31 2.79
N THR A 174 10.68 3.81 3.25
CA THR A 174 9.62 4.31 2.37
C THR A 174 10.08 5.57 1.65
N ASP A 175 10.65 6.54 2.38
CA ASP A 175 11.19 7.78 1.80
C ASP A 175 12.28 7.50 0.75
N GLN A 176 13.14 6.52 1.01
CA GLN A 176 14.17 6.10 0.06
C GLN A 176 13.56 5.57 -1.24
N LYS A 177 12.49 4.77 -1.19
CA LYS A 177 11.79 4.29 -2.39
C LYS A 177 11.21 5.44 -3.21
N TYR A 178 10.57 6.42 -2.55
CA TYR A 178 10.07 7.62 -3.23
C TYR A 178 11.21 8.42 -3.89
N SER A 179 12.33 8.60 -3.17
CA SER A 179 13.52 9.27 -3.68
C SER A 179 14.11 8.54 -4.90
N ASP A 180 14.14 7.21 -4.88
CA ASP A 180 14.64 6.42 -6.00
C ASP A 180 13.70 6.47 -7.22
N ILE A 181 12.38 6.53 -7.02
CA ILE A 181 11.41 6.79 -8.11
C ILE A 181 11.60 8.20 -8.67
N GLN A 182 11.74 9.22 -7.82
CA GLN A 182 11.97 10.60 -8.23
C GLN A 182 13.26 10.78 -9.03
N ARG A 183 14.28 9.99 -8.73
CA ARG A 183 15.56 9.97 -9.45
C ARG A 183 15.53 9.07 -10.69
N GLY A 184 14.40 8.43 -11.00
CA GLY A 184 14.26 7.49 -12.12
C GLY A 184 15.08 6.21 -11.97
N LYS A 185 15.54 5.89 -10.76
CA LYS A 185 16.34 4.68 -10.48
C LYS A 185 15.47 3.43 -10.38
N VAL A 186 14.20 3.61 -10.01
CA VAL A 186 13.23 2.53 -9.80
C VAL A 186 11.92 2.93 -10.46
N GLN A 187 11.29 1.99 -11.14
CA GLN A 187 9.91 2.12 -11.62
C GLN A 187 8.98 1.28 -10.74
N ALA A 188 7.72 1.68 -10.66
CA ALA A 188 6.72 0.90 -9.95
C ALA A 188 6.56 -0.46 -10.64
N LYS A 189 6.89 -1.55 -9.94
CA LYS A 189 6.75 -2.91 -10.46
C LYS A 189 5.30 -3.15 -10.86
N GLU A 190 5.07 -3.63 -12.09
CA GLU A 190 3.75 -4.10 -12.51
C GLU A 190 3.35 -5.36 -11.73
N LEU A 191 2.08 -5.48 -11.41
CA LEU A 191 1.54 -6.63 -10.70
C LEU A 191 0.83 -7.55 -11.68
N SER A 192 1.10 -8.84 -11.56
CA SER A 192 0.28 -9.89 -12.16
C SER A 192 -0.52 -10.64 -11.08
N GLN A 193 -1.55 -11.37 -11.49
CA GLN A 193 -2.29 -12.26 -10.59
C GLN A 193 -1.34 -13.28 -9.90
N SER A 194 -0.36 -13.80 -10.63
CA SER A 194 0.65 -14.71 -10.07
C SER A 194 1.54 -14.05 -9.01
N ASP A 195 1.91 -12.78 -9.18
CA ASP A 195 2.68 -12.04 -8.16
C ASP A 195 1.86 -11.87 -6.88
N ILE A 196 0.56 -11.58 -7.03
CA ILE A 196 -0.37 -11.39 -5.94
C ILE A 196 -0.61 -12.69 -5.19
N ASP A 197 -0.80 -13.79 -5.93
CA ASP A 197 -1.02 -15.10 -5.34
C ASP A 197 0.18 -15.56 -4.54
N LYS A 198 1.37 -15.42 -5.12
CA LYS A 198 2.64 -15.69 -4.46
C LYS A 198 2.82 -14.83 -3.21
N HIS A 199 2.53 -13.53 -3.27
CA HIS A 199 2.64 -12.63 -2.12
C HIS A 199 1.74 -13.07 -0.96
N ILE A 200 0.49 -13.44 -1.24
CA ILE A 200 -0.44 -13.94 -0.22
C ILE A 200 0.08 -15.25 0.41
N GLU A 201 0.55 -16.19 -0.40
CA GLU A 201 1.07 -17.47 0.06
C GLU A 201 2.33 -17.30 0.92
N GLU A 202 3.29 -16.50 0.47
CA GLU A 202 4.52 -16.20 1.21
C GLU A 202 4.19 -15.57 2.57
N ARG A 203 3.21 -14.67 2.62
CA ARG A 203 2.75 -14.05 3.88
C ARG A 203 2.06 -15.04 4.80
N LEU A 204 1.17 -15.89 4.29
CA LEU A 204 0.53 -16.94 5.07
C LEU A 204 1.59 -17.87 5.71
N HIS A 205 2.57 -18.34 4.92
CA HIS A 205 3.64 -19.20 5.41
C HIS A 205 4.53 -18.50 6.44
N ALA A 206 4.98 -17.27 6.16
CA ALA A 206 5.85 -16.53 7.07
C ALA A 206 5.15 -16.17 8.38
N ALA A 207 3.87 -15.78 8.33
CA ALA A 207 3.07 -15.50 9.52
C ALA A 207 2.84 -16.77 10.35
N HIS A 208 2.50 -17.89 9.71
CA HIS A 208 2.33 -19.17 10.38
C HIS A 208 3.60 -19.58 11.14
N HIS A 209 4.77 -19.53 10.49
CA HIS A 209 6.06 -19.85 11.11
C HIS A 209 6.38 -18.91 12.27
N LYS A 210 6.19 -17.60 12.13
CA LYS A 210 6.45 -16.63 13.21
C LYS A 210 5.54 -16.83 14.41
N LEU A 211 4.27 -17.18 14.18
CA LEU A 211 3.29 -17.42 15.23
C LEU A 211 3.56 -18.77 15.93
N GLN A 212 4.07 -19.76 15.21
CA GLN A 212 4.52 -21.03 15.78
C GLN A 212 5.86 -20.90 16.53
N ASP A 213 6.90 -20.27 16.01
CA ASP A 213 8.21 -20.18 16.68
C ASP A 213 8.18 -19.49 18.05
N ARG A 214 7.25 -18.55 18.26
CA ARG A 214 7.06 -17.91 19.57
C ARG A 214 6.53 -18.86 20.63
N GLN A 215 6.02 -20.03 20.23
CA GLN A 215 5.66 -21.14 21.10
C GLN A 215 6.88 -21.70 21.83
N GLU A 216 8.05 -21.77 21.17
CA GLU A 216 9.23 -22.46 21.74
C GLU A 216 10.02 -21.57 22.71
N ARG A 217 9.94 -20.25 22.56
CA ARG A 217 10.81 -19.32 23.30
C ARG A 217 10.14 -18.58 24.46
N GLY A 218 8.86 -18.82 24.73
CA GLY A 218 8.14 -18.20 25.87
C GLY A 218 8.28 -16.67 25.92
N CYS A 219 8.34 -15.99 24.78
CA CYS A 219 8.80 -14.60 24.70
C CYS A 219 7.65 -13.59 24.52
N ASN A 220 7.83 -12.42 25.13
CA ASN A 220 6.86 -11.33 25.24
C ASN A 220 6.38 -10.76 23.88
N ILE A 221 5.14 -10.28 23.92
CA ILE A 221 4.23 -9.91 22.84
C ILE A 221 4.78 -8.83 21.86
N CYS A 222 5.87 -8.13 22.19
CA CYS A 222 6.26 -6.87 21.55
C CYS A 222 6.92 -6.97 20.15
N GLN A 223 7.27 -8.15 19.64
CA GLN A 223 8.04 -8.24 18.37
C GLN A 223 7.20 -8.31 17.09
N LEU A 224 5.88 -8.07 17.16
CA LEU A 224 4.97 -8.07 15.98
C LEU A 224 4.79 -6.66 15.37
N ILE A 225 5.53 -5.68 15.87
CA ILE A 225 5.57 -4.29 15.39
C ILE A 225 6.84 -4.11 14.56
#